data_AF-X0QMA6-F1
#
_entry.id   AF-X0QMA6-F1
#
_cell.length_a   1.000
_cell.length_b   1.000
_cell.length_c   1.000
_cell.angle_alpha   90.00
_cell.angle_beta   90.00
_cell.angle_gamma   90.00
#
_symmetry.space_group_name_H-M   'P 1'
#
loop_
_entity.id
_entity.type
_entity.pdbx_description
1 polymer ?
#
loop_
_entity_poly.entity_id
_entity_poly.type
_entity_poly.pdbx_seq_one_letter_code
_entity_poly.pdbx_strand_id
1 'polypeptide(L)'
;MILVKTIYKRPSKKIIELKAQPVGKSIVWHYIGSIQRNKTRDIAEHFDWVQTVERDIIAKRLNDQRPADLPPLNVLIQLNIDNEDSKSGCLPAQLPELITAIKGYERLQMRGLMIIPAKENTEAFARTKQLFEDVKADYPELDSWDTLSMGMSGDMAEAIENGTTMVRVGTAIFGQRA
;
A
#
# COMPACT_ATOMS: atom_id res chain seq x y z
N MET A 1 -7.81 4.06 11.15
CA MET A 1 -6.38 3.86 11.45
C MET A 1 -5.60 5.05 10.88
N ILE A 2 -4.99 5.87 11.72
CA ILE A 2 -4.25 7.08 11.30
C ILE A 2 -2.88 6.65 10.78
N LEU A 3 -2.59 6.94 9.51
CA LEU A 3 -1.34 6.56 8.86
C LEU A 3 -0.26 7.62 9.10
N VAL A 4 0.75 7.31 9.92
CA VAL A 4 1.90 8.21 10.13
C VAL A 4 2.88 8.08 8.97
N LYS A 5 2.88 9.09 8.09
CA LYS A 5 3.78 9.22 6.94
C LYS A 5 5.23 9.34 7.40
N THR A 6 5.98 8.25 7.32
CA THR A 6 7.41 8.26 7.58
C THR A 6 8.20 8.17 6.27
N ILE A 7 8.42 9.32 5.62
CA ILE A 7 9.40 9.41 4.51
C ILE A 7 10.76 9.71 5.13
N TYR A 8 11.56 8.68 5.42
CA TYR A 8 12.98 8.84 5.73
C TYR A 8 13.85 8.38 4.56
N LYS A 9 14.99 9.05 4.36
CA LYS A 9 16.07 8.59 3.46
C LYS A 9 16.72 7.28 3.93
N ARG A 10 16.52 6.88 5.20
CA ARG A 10 16.87 5.58 5.81
C ARG A 10 15.81 5.18 6.86
N PRO A 11 14.65 4.66 6.45
CA PRO A 11 13.53 4.42 7.36
C PRO A 11 13.81 3.34 8.41
N SER A 12 14.68 2.38 8.11
CA SER A 12 15.01 1.26 9.00
C SER A 12 15.54 1.70 10.36
N LYS A 13 16.49 2.63 10.44
CA LYS A 13 17.11 3.03 11.72
C LYS A 13 16.10 3.60 12.72
N LYS A 14 15.23 4.51 12.27
CA LYS A 14 14.25 5.15 13.17
C LYS A 14 13.15 4.18 13.61
N ILE A 15 12.74 3.29 12.70
CA ILE A 15 11.78 2.24 13.02
C ILE A 15 12.36 1.30 14.08
N ILE A 16 13.62 0.89 13.95
CA ILE A 16 14.30 0.05 14.95
C ILE A 16 14.37 0.76 16.31
N GLU A 17 14.78 2.02 16.34
CA GLU A 17 14.84 2.82 17.58
C GLU A 17 13.47 2.94 18.27
N LEU A 18 12.40 3.12 17.50
CA LEU A 18 11.05 3.24 18.04
C LEU A 18 10.50 1.88 18.47
N LYS A 19 10.69 0.81 17.68
CA LYS A 19 10.27 -0.56 18.02
C LYS A 19 10.93 -1.08 19.31
N ALA A 20 12.12 -0.58 19.66
CA ALA A 20 12.77 -0.89 20.92
C ALA A 20 12.07 -0.26 22.15
N GLN A 21 11.21 0.74 21.96
CA GLN A 21 10.46 1.41 23.03
C GLN A 21 9.07 0.78 23.21
N PRO A 22 8.47 0.84 24.42
CA PRO A 22 7.14 0.29 24.68
C PRO A 22 6.07 0.79 23.69
N VAL A 23 6.09 2.08 23.38
CA VAL A 23 5.14 2.69 22.42
C VAL A 23 5.30 2.14 21.01
N GLY A 24 6.52 1.81 20.59
CA GLY A 24 6.76 1.34 19.22
C GLY A 24 6.29 -0.09 18.97
N LYS A 25 6.05 -0.87 20.03
CA LYS A 25 5.49 -2.22 19.92
C LYS A 25 4.03 -2.23 19.45
N SER A 26 3.28 -1.14 19.66
CA SER A 26 1.89 -0.99 19.22
C SER A 26 1.74 -0.21 17.91
N ILE A 27 2.85 0.25 17.29
CA ILE A 27 2.80 0.98 16.03
C ILE A 27 2.78 -0.01 14.86
N VAL A 28 1.80 0.15 13.97
CA VAL A 28 1.77 -0.52 12.67
C VAL A 28 2.45 0.38 11.64
N TRP A 29 3.48 -0.14 11.00
CA TRP A 29 4.33 0.59 10.05
C TRP A 29 3.89 0.36 8.61
N HIS A 30 3.54 1.44 7.92
CA HIS A 30 3.12 1.42 6.51
C HIS A 30 4.16 2.08 5.60
N TYR A 31 4.63 1.35 4.60
CA TYR A 31 5.44 1.90 3.52
C TYR A 31 4.54 2.37 2.38
N ILE A 32 4.58 3.68 2.09
CA ILE A 32 3.73 4.34 1.08
C ILE A 32 4.52 5.12 0.02
N GLY A 33 5.84 4.91 -0.05
CA GLY A 33 6.71 5.54 -1.04
C GLY A 33 6.89 4.68 -2.29
N SER A 34 7.52 5.22 -3.33
CA SER A 34 7.97 4.43 -4.48
C SER A 34 9.09 3.47 -4.07
N ILE A 35 9.00 2.22 -4.51
CA ILE A 35 9.92 1.16 -4.08
C ILE A 35 11.13 1.10 -5.01
N GLN A 36 12.31 1.38 -4.46
CA GLN A 36 13.57 1.10 -5.13
C GLN A 36 14.00 -0.35 -4.88
N ARG A 37 14.46 -1.05 -5.91
CA ARG A 37 14.81 -2.49 -5.84
C ARG A 37 15.84 -2.82 -4.74
N ASN A 38 16.79 -1.93 -4.47
CA ASN A 38 17.81 -2.08 -3.44
C ASN A 38 17.29 -1.82 -2.01
N LYS A 39 16.04 -1.37 -1.85
CA LYS A 39 15.39 -1.11 -0.56
C LYS A 39 14.38 -2.18 -0.15
N THR A 40 14.10 -3.16 -1.01
CA THR A 40 13.09 -4.20 -0.71
C THR A 40 13.42 -4.99 0.55
N ARG A 41 14.70 -5.19 0.89
CA ARG A 41 15.12 -5.93 2.09
C ARG A 41 14.76 -5.15 3.36
N ASP A 42 15.23 -3.91 3.46
CA ASP A 42 14.89 -3.01 4.58
C ASP A 42 13.38 -2.88 4.76
N ILE A 43 12.62 -2.86 3.65
CA ILE A 43 11.15 -2.79 3.70
C ILE A 43 10.58 -4.09 4.28
N ALA A 44 10.97 -5.24 3.74
CA ALA A 44 10.48 -6.55 4.16
C ALA A 44 10.81 -6.89 5.61
N GLU A 45 11.93 -6.41 6.15
CA GLU A 45 12.38 -6.70 7.53
C GLU A 45 11.71 -5.80 8.58
N HIS A 46 11.19 -4.62 8.21
CA HIS A 46 10.82 -3.60 9.19
C HIS A 46 9.40 -3.09 9.12
N PHE A 47 8.70 -3.23 7.99
CA PHE A 47 7.33 -2.75 7.82
C PHE A 47 6.30 -3.86 8.02
N ASP A 48 5.09 -3.44 8.37
CA ASP A 48 3.93 -4.33 8.53
C ASP A 48 3.03 -4.29 7.28
N TRP A 49 3.07 -3.18 6.54
CA TRP A 49 2.35 -2.94 5.30
C TRP A 49 3.22 -2.29 4.23
N VAL A 50 3.02 -2.70 2.97
CA VAL A 50 3.54 -2.02 1.77
C VAL A 50 2.38 -1.72 0.84
N GLN A 51 2.15 -0.45 0.50
CA GLN A 51 0.96 -0.06 -0.24
C GLN A 51 1.21 0.25 -1.72
N THR A 52 2.45 0.10 -2.17
CA THR A 52 2.93 0.63 -3.46
C THR A 52 3.51 -0.47 -4.34
N VAL A 53 3.01 -1.71 -4.22
CA VAL A 53 3.41 -2.81 -5.09
C VAL A 53 2.78 -2.62 -6.46
N GLU A 54 3.61 -2.53 -7.50
CA GLU A 54 3.15 -2.26 -8.88
C GLU A 54 3.69 -3.27 -9.90
N ARG A 55 4.63 -4.13 -9.51
CA ARG A 55 5.32 -5.07 -10.40
C ARG A 55 5.72 -6.34 -9.68
N ASP A 56 5.65 -7.46 -10.38
CA ASP A 56 5.96 -8.79 -9.84
C ASP A 56 7.37 -8.86 -9.23
N ILE A 57 8.38 -8.34 -9.94
CA ILE A 57 9.77 -8.35 -9.44
C ILE A 57 9.94 -7.67 -8.07
N ILE A 58 9.09 -6.70 -7.73
CA ILE A 58 9.09 -6.08 -6.40
C ILE A 58 8.43 -6.98 -5.38
N ALA A 59 7.25 -7.52 -5.71
CA ALA A 59 6.54 -8.46 -4.84
C ALA A 59 7.39 -9.69 -4.52
N LYS A 60 7.98 -10.33 -5.55
CA LYS A 60 8.88 -11.47 -5.37
C LYS A 60 10.01 -11.16 -4.40
N ARG A 61 10.65 -10.00 -4.54
CA ARG A 61 11.75 -9.61 -3.66
C ARG A 61 11.31 -9.38 -2.22
N LEU A 62 10.15 -8.74 -2.02
CA LEU A 62 9.58 -8.57 -0.68
C LEU A 62 9.28 -9.93 -0.04
N ASN A 63 8.70 -10.85 -0.80
CA ASN A 63 8.46 -12.23 -0.37
C ASN A 63 9.75 -12.92 0.05
N ASP A 64 10.73 -13.01 -0.86
CA ASP A 64 11.99 -13.72 -0.65
C ASP A 64 12.79 -13.16 0.55
N GLN A 65 12.64 -11.86 0.83
CA GLN A 65 13.38 -11.14 1.86
C GLN A 65 12.63 -10.98 3.17
N ARG A 66 11.33 -11.33 3.24
CA ARG A 66 10.57 -11.31 4.49
C ARG A 66 11.13 -12.39 5.42
N PRO A 67 11.59 -12.03 6.64
CA PRO A 67 12.04 -13.02 7.63
C PRO A 67 10.93 -14.00 8.01
N ALA A 68 11.29 -15.26 8.26
CA ALA A 68 10.35 -16.33 8.56
C ALA A 68 9.72 -16.23 9.96
N ASP A 69 10.37 -15.49 10.87
CA ASP A 69 9.89 -15.21 12.23
C ASP A 69 8.91 -14.02 12.29
N LEU A 70 8.68 -13.34 11.15
CA LEU A 70 7.68 -12.27 11.05
C LEU A 70 6.40 -12.78 10.39
N PRO A 71 5.23 -12.21 10.74
CA PRO A 71 4.00 -12.46 9.99
C PRO A 71 4.16 -12.11 8.51
N PRO A 72 3.35 -12.67 7.60
CA PRO A 72 3.31 -12.25 6.21
C PRO A 72 3.16 -10.73 6.07
N LEU A 73 3.88 -10.15 5.11
CA LEU A 73 3.84 -8.72 4.87
C LEU A 73 2.52 -8.35 4.19
N ASN A 74 1.73 -7.45 4.78
CA ASN A 74 0.51 -6.99 4.13
C ASN A 74 0.87 -6.14 2.91
N VAL A 75 0.29 -6.43 1.76
CA VAL A 75 0.55 -5.69 0.53
C VAL A 75 -0.73 -5.19 -0.12
N LEU A 76 -0.67 -3.96 -0.65
CA LEU A 76 -1.66 -3.44 -1.59
C LEU A 76 -1.01 -3.26 -2.95
N ILE A 77 -1.80 -3.50 -3.99
CA ILE A 77 -1.41 -3.20 -5.36
C ILE A 77 -1.73 -1.74 -5.65
N GLN A 78 -0.72 -0.96 -6.04
CA GLN A 78 -0.92 0.41 -6.49
C GLN A 78 -1.33 0.43 -7.96
N LEU A 79 -2.45 1.10 -8.23
CA LEU A 79 -2.95 1.32 -9.57
C LEU A 79 -2.61 2.73 -10.06
N ASN A 80 -2.16 2.82 -11.31
CA ASN A 80 -2.17 4.05 -12.08
C ASN A 80 -3.56 4.19 -12.73
N ILE A 81 -4.54 4.60 -11.91
CA ILE A 81 -5.96 4.70 -12.29
C ILE A 81 -6.24 5.81 -13.32
N ASP A 82 -5.34 6.79 -13.42
CA ASP A 82 -5.41 7.90 -14.36
C ASP A 82 -4.76 7.58 -15.71
N ASN A 83 -4.00 6.49 -15.82
CA ASN A 83 -3.21 6.12 -17.00
C ASN A 83 -2.28 7.25 -17.47
N GLU A 84 -1.56 7.87 -16.52
CA GLU A 84 -0.59 8.94 -16.80
C GLU A 84 0.85 8.42 -16.66
N ASP A 85 1.71 8.66 -17.64
CA ASP A 85 3.12 8.23 -17.61
C ASP A 85 3.91 8.77 -16.41
N SER A 86 3.47 9.90 -15.84
CA SER A 86 4.12 10.54 -14.70
C SER A 86 3.82 9.85 -13.36
N LYS A 87 2.84 8.94 -13.31
CA LYS A 87 2.38 8.28 -12.08
C LYS A 87 2.87 6.85 -11.97
N SER A 88 3.16 6.45 -10.74
CA SER A 88 3.49 5.07 -10.37
C SER A 88 2.22 4.22 -10.24
N GLY A 89 2.38 2.91 -10.35
CA GLY A 89 1.30 1.93 -10.32
C GLY A 89 1.22 1.11 -11.59
N CYS A 90 0.66 -0.09 -11.47
CA CYS A 90 0.28 -0.89 -12.63
C CYS A 90 -1.02 -0.35 -13.24
N LEU A 91 -1.21 -0.59 -14.54
CA LEU A 91 -2.47 -0.28 -15.20
C LEU A 91 -3.55 -1.29 -14.76
N PRO A 92 -4.84 -0.92 -14.74
CA PRO A 92 -5.92 -1.86 -14.45
C PRO A 92 -5.87 -3.14 -15.29
N ALA A 93 -5.45 -3.05 -16.55
CA ALA A 93 -5.30 -4.22 -17.43
C ALA A 93 -4.19 -5.19 -17.01
N GLN A 94 -3.21 -4.74 -16.22
CA GLN A 94 -2.10 -5.56 -15.70
C GLN A 94 -2.43 -6.19 -14.34
N LEU A 95 -3.52 -5.76 -13.70
CA LEU A 95 -3.91 -6.19 -12.36
C LEU A 95 -4.12 -7.72 -12.26
N PRO A 96 -4.80 -8.41 -13.21
CA PRO A 96 -4.99 -9.86 -13.13
C PRO A 96 -3.67 -10.66 -13.13
N GLU A 97 -2.72 -10.25 -13.95
CA GLU A 97 -1.39 -10.88 -14.03
C GLU A 97 -0.64 -10.72 -12.71
N LEU A 98 -0.65 -9.50 -12.14
CA LEU A 98 0.03 -9.22 -10.88
C LEU A 98 -0.63 -9.94 -9.70
N ILE A 99 -1.96 -10.04 -9.66
CA ILE A 99 -2.68 -10.82 -8.66
C ILE A 99 -2.25 -12.29 -8.74
N THR A 100 -2.25 -12.86 -9.94
CA THR A 100 -1.87 -14.26 -10.17
C THR A 100 -0.44 -14.54 -9.69
N ALA A 101 0.50 -13.63 -9.97
CA ALA A 101 1.87 -13.77 -9.50
C ALA A 101 1.97 -13.72 -7.96
N ILE A 102 1.33 -12.73 -7.33
CA ILE A 102 1.42 -12.50 -5.88
C ILE A 102 0.72 -13.61 -5.09
N LYS A 103 -0.32 -14.25 -5.63
CA LYS A 103 -0.96 -15.44 -5.01
C LYS A 103 0.04 -16.55 -4.68
N GLY A 104 1.12 -16.68 -5.44
CA GLY A 104 2.18 -17.66 -5.20
C GLY A 104 3.18 -17.28 -4.12
N TYR A 105 3.04 -16.12 -3.47
CA TYR A 105 4.01 -15.59 -2.51
C TYR A 105 3.53 -15.74 -1.06
N GLU A 106 3.89 -16.87 -0.44
CA GLU A 106 3.47 -17.27 0.91
C GLU A 106 3.83 -16.30 2.04
N ARG A 107 4.87 -15.46 1.85
CA ARG A 107 5.29 -14.46 2.85
C ARG A 107 4.65 -13.09 2.63
N LEU A 108 3.73 -12.98 1.67
CA LEU A 108 2.92 -11.80 1.45
C LEU A 108 1.46 -12.13 1.73
N GLN A 109 0.76 -11.16 2.30
CA GLN A 109 -0.69 -11.20 2.43
C GLN A 109 -1.25 -10.08 1.56
N MET A 110 -1.85 -10.45 0.42
CA MET A 110 -2.47 -9.48 -0.48
C MET A 110 -3.79 -9.01 0.12
N ARG A 111 -3.94 -7.69 0.29
CA ARG A 111 -5.06 -7.09 1.02
C ARG A 111 -5.99 -6.22 0.20
N GLY A 112 -5.59 -5.81 -1.01
CA GLY A 112 -6.43 -4.96 -1.85
C GLY A 112 -5.65 -3.96 -2.68
N LEU A 113 -6.26 -2.79 -2.89
CA LEU A 113 -5.81 -1.78 -3.84
C LEU A 113 -5.39 -0.47 -3.14
N MET A 114 -4.53 0.27 -3.83
CA MET A 114 -4.12 1.61 -3.47
C MET A 114 -4.13 2.51 -4.71
N ILE A 115 -4.64 3.74 -4.57
CA ILE A 115 -4.53 4.78 -5.61
C ILE A 115 -4.11 6.13 -5.03
N ILE A 116 -3.47 6.93 -5.88
CA ILE A 116 -3.28 8.37 -5.70
C ILE A 116 -3.78 9.03 -7.00
N PRO A 117 -5.03 9.49 -7.05
CA PRO A 117 -5.60 10.04 -8.28
C PRO A 117 -5.06 11.43 -8.60
N ALA A 118 -5.26 11.88 -9.84
CA ALA A 118 -5.13 13.30 -10.19
C ALA A 118 -6.11 14.13 -9.34
N LYS A 119 -5.73 15.37 -8.98
CA LYS A 119 -6.55 16.24 -8.14
C LYS A 119 -7.98 16.44 -8.67
N GLU A 120 -8.13 16.54 -9.98
CA GLU A 120 -9.42 16.80 -10.62
C GLU A 120 -10.18 15.51 -11.01
N ASN A 121 -9.64 14.32 -10.71
CA ASN A 121 -10.25 13.04 -11.10
C ASN A 121 -10.98 12.38 -9.92
N THR A 122 -12.12 12.95 -9.54
CA THR A 122 -12.94 12.42 -8.45
C THR A 122 -13.55 11.05 -8.79
N GLU A 123 -13.82 10.77 -10.07
CA GLU A 123 -14.32 9.48 -10.55
C GLU A 123 -13.35 8.31 -10.32
N ALA A 124 -12.06 8.60 -10.11
CA ALA A 124 -11.06 7.57 -9.84
C ALA A 124 -11.37 6.73 -8.60
N PHE A 125 -11.99 7.32 -7.56
CA PHE A 125 -12.37 6.57 -6.36
C PHE A 125 -13.46 5.54 -6.67
N ALA A 126 -14.53 5.95 -7.36
CA ALA A 126 -15.61 5.06 -7.77
C ALA A 126 -15.11 3.93 -8.68
N ARG A 127 -14.29 4.25 -9.68
CA ARG A 127 -13.68 3.25 -10.58
C ARG A 127 -12.80 2.25 -9.83
N THR A 128 -12.04 2.71 -8.84
CA THR A 128 -11.20 1.82 -8.02
C THR A 128 -12.04 0.94 -7.11
N LYS A 129 -13.14 1.46 -6.56
CA LYS A 129 -14.10 0.68 -5.78
C LYS A 129 -14.71 -0.44 -6.62
N GLN A 130 -15.11 -0.14 -7.86
CA GLN A 130 -15.63 -1.16 -8.77
C GLN A 130 -14.58 -2.25 -9.05
N LEU A 131 -13.35 -1.87 -9.43
CA LEU A 131 -12.25 -2.82 -9.65
C LEU A 131 -11.97 -3.70 -8.43
N PHE A 132 -12.09 -3.16 -7.22
CA PHE A 132 -11.90 -3.92 -5.99
C PHE A 132 -12.98 -5.00 -5.80
N GLU A 133 -14.25 -4.68 -6.08
CA GLU A 133 -15.35 -5.64 -6.01
C GLU A 133 -15.27 -6.68 -7.14
N ASP A 134 -14.88 -6.26 -8.35
CA ASP A 134 -14.66 -7.16 -9.49
C ASP A 134 -13.59 -8.20 -9.16
N VAL A 135 -12.44 -7.77 -8.60
CA VAL A 135 -11.38 -8.70 -8.14
C VAL A 135 -11.91 -9.63 -7.05
N LYS A 136 -12.71 -9.12 -6.11
CA LYS A 136 -13.27 -9.95 -5.05
C LYS A 136 -14.21 -11.03 -5.59
N ALA A 137 -14.94 -10.73 -6.67
CA ALA A 137 -15.83 -11.68 -7.34
C ALA A 137 -15.05 -12.69 -8.20
N ASP A 138 -14.02 -12.24 -8.92
CA ASP A 138 -13.21 -13.07 -9.82
C ASP A 138 -12.24 -14.00 -9.08
N TYR A 139 -11.81 -13.61 -7.88
CA TYR A 139 -10.86 -14.34 -7.05
C TYR A 139 -11.42 -14.58 -5.63
N PRO A 140 -12.49 -15.38 -5.49
CA PRO A 140 -13.17 -15.60 -4.20
C PRO A 140 -12.27 -16.24 -3.14
N GLU A 141 -11.16 -16.87 -3.53
CA GLU A 141 -10.15 -17.44 -2.64
C GLU A 141 -9.23 -16.38 -1.96
N LEU A 142 -9.31 -15.11 -2.36
CA LEU A 142 -8.57 -14.03 -1.71
C LEU A 142 -9.27 -13.59 -0.42
N ASP A 143 -9.26 -14.46 0.60
CA ASP A 143 -9.97 -14.26 1.88
C ASP A 143 -9.59 -12.97 2.61
N SER A 144 -8.39 -12.42 2.34
CA SER A 144 -7.86 -11.22 2.99
C SER A 144 -8.04 -9.94 2.16
N TRP A 145 -8.72 -9.99 1.02
CA TRP A 145 -8.99 -8.83 0.14
C TRP A 145 -10.06 -7.91 0.74
N ASP A 146 -9.64 -6.96 1.58
CA ASP A 146 -10.52 -6.14 2.43
C ASP A 146 -10.12 -4.65 2.49
N THR A 147 -9.05 -4.26 1.80
CA THR A 147 -8.41 -2.96 1.97
C THR A 147 -8.42 -2.12 0.70
N LEU A 148 -9.10 -0.97 0.77
CA LEU A 148 -9.01 0.12 -0.21
C LEU A 148 -8.25 1.28 0.42
N SER A 149 -7.02 1.51 -0.03
CA SER A 149 -6.26 2.68 0.39
C SER A 149 -6.35 3.82 -0.62
N MET A 150 -7.24 4.76 -0.34
CA MET A 150 -7.44 5.96 -1.14
C MET A 150 -7.89 7.14 -0.26
N GLY A 151 -7.59 8.35 -0.70
CA GLY A 151 -7.79 9.57 0.09
C GLY A 151 -6.55 10.00 0.88
N MET A 152 -6.26 11.28 0.81
CA MET A 152 -5.26 12.06 1.53
C MET A 152 -5.95 13.23 2.23
N SER A 153 -5.20 14.15 2.83
CA SER A 153 -5.80 15.26 3.60
C SER A 153 -6.75 16.17 2.81
N GLY A 154 -6.64 16.24 1.47
CA GLY A 154 -7.43 17.17 0.65
C GLY A 154 -8.65 16.58 -0.06
N ASP A 155 -8.77 15.24 -0.07
CA ASP A 155 -9.73 14.45 -0.85
C ASP A 155 -10.29 13.28 -0.01
N MET A 156 -10.23 13.43 1.33
CA MET A 156 -10.62 12.40 2.28
C MET A 156 -12.13 12.17 2.30
N ALA A 157 -12.94 13.22 2.16
CA ALA A 157 -14.39 13.12 2.22
C ALA A 157 -14.92 12.30 1.04
N GLU A 158 -14.44 12.63 -0.16
CA GLU A 158 -14.76 11.95 -1.42
C GLU A 158 -14.31 10.47 -1.38
N ALA A 159 -13.12 10.20 -0.83
CA ALA A 159 -12.65 8.83 -0.66
C ALA A 159 -13.52 8.01 0.32
N ILE A 160 -14.04 8.63 1.39
CA ILE A 160 -14.97 8.00 2.35
C ILE A 160 -16.30 7.68 1.69
N GLU A 161 -16.87 8.61 0.94
CA GLU A 161 -18.12 8.39 0.19
C GLU A 161 -18.02 7.23 -0.80
N ASN A 162 -16.81 6.96 -1.31
CA ASN A 162 -16.51 5.85 -2.22
C ASN A 162 -16.01 4.58 -1.51
N GLY A 163 -16.12 4.49 -0.18
CA GLY A 163 -15.87 3.27 0.57
C GLY A 163 -14.40 2.94 0.79
N THR A 164 -13.52 3.94 0.88
CA THR A 164 -12.15 3.74 1.37
C THR A 164 -12.16 3.08 2.75
N THR A 165 -11.25 2.13 2.97
CA THR A 165 -11.02 1.55 4.30
C THR A 165 -9.75 2.08 4.94
N MET A 166 -8.95 2.85 4.19
CA MET A 166 -7.71 3.44 4.69
C MET A 166 -7.35 4.77 4.01
N VAL A 167 -7.35 5.84 4.80
CA VAL A 167 -6.95 7.19 4.38
C VAL A 167 -5.52 7.52 4.85
N ARG A 168 -4.83 8.39 4.11
CA ARG A 168 -3.43 8.76 4.35
C ARG A 168 -3.30 10.23 4.71
N VAL A 169 -3.46 10.55 5.98
CA VAL A 169 -3.54 11.93 6.47
C VAL A 169 -2.17 12.41 6.97
N GLY A 170 -1.66 13.50 6.36
CA GLY A 170 -0.38 14.09 6.71
C GLY A 170 -0.53 15.51 7.25
N THR A 171 -0.70 16.47 6.33
CA THR A 171 -0.75 17.91 6.64
C THR A 171 -1.84 18.26 7.65
N ALA A 172 -2.99 17.61 7.61
CA ALA A 172 -4.07 17.87 8.56
C ALA A 172 -3.74 17.44 10.00
N ILE A 173 -2.72 16.59 10.21
CA ILE A 173 -2.27 16.14 11.54
C ILE A 173 -1.00 16.87 11.97
N PHE A 174 -0.01 16.97 11.07
CA PHE A 174 1.33 17.44 11.40
C PHE A 174 1.62 18.88 10.93
N GLY A 175 0.67 19.53 10.27
CA GLY A 175 0.88 20.84 9.64
C GLY A 175 1.73 20.78 8.38
N GLN A 176 2.04 21.95 7.82
CA GLN A 176 2.98 22.07 6.70
C GLN A 176 4.41 21.77 7.16
N ARG A 177 5.23 21.26 6.25
CA ARG A 177 6.67 21.08 6.52
C ARG A 177 7.34 22.45 6.53
N ALA A 178 8.13 22.71 7.57
CA ALA A 178 9.04 23.85 7.64
C ALA A 178 10.21 23.69 6.65
#